data_AF-A0A1F7RM37-F1
#
_entry.id   AF-A0A1F7RM37-F1
#
_cell.length_a   1.000
_cell.length_b   1.000
_cell.length_c   1.000
_cell.angle_alpha   90.00
_cell.angle_beta   90.00
_cell.angle_gamma   90.00
#
_symmetry.space_group_name_H-M   'P 1'
#
loop_
_entity.id
_entity.type
_entity.pdbx_description
1 polymer ?
#
loop_
_entity_poly.entity_id
_entity_poly.type
_entity_poly.pdbx_seq_one_letter_code
_entity_poly.pdbx_strand_id
1 'polypeptide(L)'
;MVVYLLGSEKGEYGLELALKDPDSLIVLIQDATFLPFKKQDAFGKSSRLLALHEHVEKRGLLGRIPESIRLIHFEEFVDLIISNKAINFL
;
A
#
# COMPACT_ATOMS: atom_id res chain seq x y z
N MET A 1 7.56 -0.57 -14.22
CA MET A 1 7.50 -0.16 -12.80
C MET A 1 7.12 -1.39 -11.97
N VAL A 2 7.56 -1.45 -10.72
CA VAL A 2 7.28 -2.57 -9.79
C VAL A 2 6.18 -2.15 -8.83
N VAL A 3 5.22 -3.04 -8.58
CA VAL A 3 4.14 -2.83 -7.61
C VAL A 3 4.33 -3.81 -6.46
N TYR A 4 4.56 -3.29 -5.25
CA TYR A 4 4.66 -4.09 -4.04
C TYR A 4 3.28 -4.18 -3.38
N LEU A 5 2.73 -5.39 -3.33
CA LEU A 5 1.45 -5.67 -2.67
C LEU A 5 1.71 -6.12 -1.23
N LEU A 6 1.30 -5.32 -0.26
CA LEU A 6 1.45 -5.62 1.16
C LEU A 6 0.09 -6.06 1.71
N GLY A 7 -0.03 -7.31 2.17
CA GLY A 7 -1.29 -7.89 2.65
C GLY A 7 -1.29 -8.35 4.10
N SER A 8 -0.15 -8.85 4.60
CA SER A 8 -0.03 -9.40 5.94
C SER A 8 0.90 -8.61 6.85
N GLU A 9 1.15 -9.15 8.05
CA GLU A 9 2.19 -8.68 8.97
C GLU A 9 3.59 -8.71 8.33
N LYS A 10 3.82 -9.56 7.32
CA LYS A 10 5.05 -9.54 6.50
C LYS A 10 5.18 -8.29 5.63
N GLY A 11 4.13 -7.46 5.56
CA GLY A 11 4.13 -6.20 4.85
C GLY A 11 5.25 -5.25 5.30
N GLU A 12 5.80 -5.42 6.50
CA GLU A 12 6.98 -4.67 6.96
C GLU A 12 8.24 -4.95 6.12
N TYR A 13 8.51 -6.22 5.80
CA TYR A 13 9.65 -6.59 4.94
C TYR A 13 9.45 -6.09 3.52
N GLY A 14 8.22 -6.20 3.00
CA GLY A 14 7.87 -5.68 1.68
C GLY A 14 8.01 -4.17 1.60
N LEU A 15 7.63 -3.45 2.67
CA LEU A 15 7.81 -2.01 2.80
C LEU A 15 9.30 -1.62 2.75
N GLU A 16 10.15 -2.32 3.52
CA GLU A 16 11.61 -2.05 3.51
C GLU A 16 12.25 -2.28 2.14
N LEU A 17 11.79 -3.27 1.38
CA LEU A 17 12.25 -3.52 0.02
C LEU A 17 11.75 -2.45 -0.95
N ALA A 18 10.47 -2.09 -0.88
CA ALA A 18 9.89 -1.07 -1.74
C ALA A 18 10.50 0.32 -1.51
N LEU A 19 10.84 0.67 -0.26
CA LEU A 19 11.51 1.92 0.05
C LEU A 19 12.91 2.04 -0.56
N LYS A 20 13.57 0.92 -0.88
CA LYS A 20 14.86 0.89 -1.60
C LYS A 20 14.69 1.02 -3.11
N ASP A 21 13.47 0.89 -3.63
CA ASP A 21 13.13 1.02 -5.03
C ASP A 21 12.40 2.37 -5.28
N PRO A 22 13.13 3.42 -5.69
CA PRO A 22 12.56 4.77 -5.83
C PRO A 22 11.45 4.84 -6.88
N ASP A 23 11.44 3.95 -7.86
CA ASP A 23 10.49 3.93 -8.96
C ASP A 23 9.31 2.99 -8.71
N SER A 24 9.21 2.38 -7.52
CA SER A 24 8.13 1.46 -7.18
C SER A 24 6.86 2.15 -6.68
N LEU A 25 5.74 1.43 -6.81
CA LEU A 25 4.50 1.71 -6.11
C LEU A 25 4.30 0.70 -4.97
N ILE A 26 3.72 1.19 -3.87
CA ILE A 26 3.37 0.37 -2.71
C ILE A 26 1.86 0.40 -2.58
N VAL A 27 1.23 -0.77 -2.57
CA VAL A 27 -0.22 -0.89 -2.39
C VAL A 27 -0.50 -1.66 -1.10
N LEU A 28 -1.19 -0.99 -0.19
CA LEU A 28 -1.67 -1.58 1.07
C LEU A 28 -3.02 -2.25 0.83
N ILE A 29 -3.06 -3.55 1.09
CA ILE A 29 -4.27 -4.36 1.07
C ILE A 29 -4.39 -5.13 2.38
N GLN A 30 -5.57 -5.68 2.64
CA GLN A 30 -5.84 -6.50 3.81
C GLN A 30 -5.32 -5.82 5.10
N ASP A 31 -4.61 -6.55 5.96
CA ASP A 31 -4.19 -6.05 7.29
C ASP A 31 -3.02 -5.06 7.20
N ALA A 32 -2.34 -4.99 6.06
CA ALA A 32 -1.29 -4.00 5.84
C ALA A 32 -1.82 -2.56 5.82
N THR A 33 -3.14 -2.33 5.71
CA THR A 33 -3.74 -0.99 5.88
C THR A 33 -3.49 -0.41 7.27
N PHE A 34 -3.07 -1.22 8.25
CA PHE A 34 -2.67 -0.75 9.58
C PHE A 34 -1.20 -0.31 9.66
N LEU A 35 -0.35 -0.63 8.67
CA LEU A 35 1.07 -0.28 8.69
C LEU A 35 1.36 1.23 8.83
N PRO A 36 0.59 2.14 8.21
CA PRO A 36 0.80 3.57 8.37
C PRO A 36 0.71 4.05 9.83
N PHE A 37 -0.09 3.37 10.66
CA PHE A 37 -0.22 3.69 12.08
C PHE A 37 0.92 3.10 12.92
N LYS A 38 1.54 2.01 12.46
CA LYS A 38 2.67 1.34 13.13
C LYS A 38 4.02 1.98 12.81
N LYS A 39 4.20 2.47 11.58
CA LYS A 39 5.48 3.01 11.07
C LYS A 39 5.33 4.41 10.46
N GLN A 40 4.75 5.37 11.18
CA GLN A 40 4.42 6.71 10.66
C GLN A 40 5.58 7.39 9.91
N ASP A 41 6.81 7.24 10.40
CA ASP A 41 8.01 7.84 9.81
C ASP A 41 8.36 7.27 8.41
N ALA A 42 7.97 6.02 8.13
CA ALA A 42 8.25 5.34 6.86
C ALA A 42 7.30 5.76 5.72
N PHE A 43 6.17 6.39 6.06
CA PHE A 43 5.13 6.79 5.10
C PHE A 43 5.16 8.30 4.78
N GLY A 44 6.27 8.97 5.08
CA GLY A 44 6.45 10.41 4.86
C GLY A 44 6.32 10.83 3.39
N LYS A 45 5.33 11.70 3.10
CA LYS A 45 5.07 12.46 1.85
C LYS A 45 5.41 11.77 0.51
N SER A 46 5.29 10.44 0.43
CA SER A 46 5.59 9.73 -0.82
C SER A 46 4.28 9.50 -1.58
N SER A 47 4.15 10.11 -2.76
CA SER A 47 3.03 9.91 -3.70
C SER A 47 2.92 8.48 -4.26
N ARG A 48 3.81 7.59 -3.81
CA ARG A 48 3.96 6.19 -4.24
C ARG A 48 3.15 5.21 -3.38
N LEU A 49 2.46 5.72 -2.35
CA LEU A 49 1.70 4.94 -1.39
C LEU A 49 0.21 4.95 -1.73
N LEU A 50 -0.31 3.77 -2.01
CA LEU A 50 -1.70 3.53 -2.33
C LEU A 50 -2.30 2.59 -1.29
N ALA A 51 -3.61 2.70 -1.05
CA ALA A 51 -4.34 1.72 -0.25
C ALA A 51 -5.68 1.40 -0.91
N LEU A 52 -6.07 0.13 -0.88
CA LEU A 52 -7.34 -0.29 -1.46
C LEU A 52 -8.50 0.18 -0.55
N HIS A 53 -9.37 1.02 -1.10
CA HIS A 53 -10.47 1.67 -0.40
C HIS A 53 -11.33 0.66 0.37
N GLU A 54 -11.72 -0.43 -0.29
CA GLU A 54 -12.59 -1.47 0.24
C GLU A 54 -11.96 -2.15 1.48
N HIS A 55 -10.64 -2.27 1.51
CA HIS A 55 -9.92 -2.83 2.66
C HIS A 55 -9.78 -1.85 3.82
N VAL A 56 -9.59 -0.57 3.51
CA VAL A 56 -9.56 0.53 4.48
C VAL A 56 -10.93 0.68 5.14
N GLU A 57 -11.99 0.68 4.33
CA GLU A 57 -13.38 0.77 4.75
C GLU A 57 -13.79 -0.41 5.63
N LYS A 58 -13.54 -1.64 5.19
CA LYS A 58 -13.87 -2.86 5.96
C LYS A 58 -13.17 -2.92 7.33
N ARG A 59 -12.07 -2.19 7.51
CA ARG A 59 -11.31 -2.08 8.77
C ARG A 59 -11.66 -0.85 9.60
N GLY A 60 -12.62 -0.04 9.16
CA GLY A 60 -13.04 1.17 9.87
C GLY A 60 -11.96 2.26 9.89
N LEU A 61 -11.10 2.30 8.87
CA LEU A 61 -9.96 3.22 8.77
C LEU A 61 -10.25 4.43 7.88
N LEU A 62 -11.45 4.53 7.30
CA LEU A 62 -11.87 5.73 6.56
C LEU A 62 -11.81 6.97 7.46
N GLY A 63 -11.23 8.05 6.93
CA GLY A 63 -10.98 9.28 7.69
C GLY A 63 -9.84 9.19 8.71
N ARG A 64 -9.18 8.03 8.86
CA ARG A 64 -8.02 7.84 9.74
C ARG A 64 -6.73 7.56 8.97
N ILE A 65 -6.82 7.04 7.75
CA ILE A 65 -5.65 6.85 6.87
C ILE A 65 -4.97 8.21 6.61
N PRO A 66 -3.62 8.27 6.68
CA PRO A 66 -2.88 9.49 6.35
C PRO A 66 -3.21 10.01 4.95
N GLU A 67 -3.38 11.33 4.81
CA GLU A 67 -3.67 12.00 3.52
C GLU A 67 -2.56 11.79 2.47
N SER A 68 -1.35 11.43 2.89
CA SER A 68 -0.26 11.07 1.98
C SER A 68 -0.49 9.74 1.23
N ILE A 69 -1.48 8.95 1.64
CA ILE A 69 -1.83 7.66 1.03
C ILE A 69 -3.06 7.86 0.15
N ARG A 70 -2.88 7.63 -1.15
CA ARG A 70 -4.00 7.72 -2.10
C ARG A 70 -4.85 6.46 -2.00
N LEU A 71 -6.14 6.63 -1.74
CA LEU A 71 -7.11 5.54 -1.82
C LEU A 71 -7.41 5.23 -3.29
N ILE A 72 -7.34 3.95 -3.63
CA ILE A 72 -7.70 3.42 -4.96
C ILE A 72 -8.83 2.40 -4.81
N HIS A 73 -9.64 2.25 -5.85
CA HIS A 73 -10.70 1.23 -5.90
C HIS A 73 -10.20 -0.05 -6.58
N PHE A 74 -11.00 -1.12 -6.47
CA PHE A 74 -10.66 -2.42 -7.03
C PHE A 74 -10.33 -2.38 -8.53
N GLU A 75 -11.02 -1.55 -9.31
CA GLU A 75 -10.77 -1.39 -10.75
C GLU A 75 -9.34 -0.87 -11.02
N GLU A 76 -8.96 0.25 -10.40
CA GLU A 76 -7.61 0.81 -10.51
C GLU A 76 -6.54 -0.16 -9.98
N PHE A 77 -6.86 -0.93 -8.92
CA PHE A 77 -5.97 -1.94 -8.38
C PHE A 77 -5.69 -3.08 -9.38
N VAL A 78 -6.72 -3.56 -10.08
CA VAL A 78 -6.58 -4.58 -11.12
C VAL A 78 -5.73 -4.05 -12.27
N ASP A 79 -6.00 -2.83 -12.74
CA ASP A 79 -5.24 -2.19 -13.81
C ASP A 79 -3.75 -2.04 -13.45
N LEU A 80 -3.47 -1.65 -12.21
CA LEU A 80 -2.11 -1.52 -11.69
C LEU A 80 -1.36 -2.86 -11.70
N ILE A 81 -2.00 -3.94 -11.29
CA ILE A 81 -1.38 -5.27 -11.26
C ILE A 81 -1.14 -5.80 -12.67
N ILE A 82 -2.09 -5.63 -13.59
CA ILE A 82 -1.97 -6.12 -14.97
C ILE A 82 -0.89 -5.36 -15.74
N SER A 83 -0.77 -4.05 -15.50
CA SER A 83 0.14 -3.18 -16.25
C SER A 83 1.58 -3.18 -15.72
N ASN A 84 1.85 -3.82 -14.58
CA ASN A 84 3.14 -3.75 -13.90
C ASN A 84 3.61 -5.11 -13.38
N LYS A 85 4.89 -5.20 -13.04
CA LYS A 85 5.41 -6.37 -12.34
C LYS A 85 5.01 -6.30 -10.86
N ALA A 86 4.14 -7.20 -10.41
CA ALA A 86 3.74 -7.28 -9.00
C ALA A 86 4.67 -8.17 -8.17
N ILE A 87 5.03 -7.73 -6.96
CA ILE A 87 5.72 -8.51 -5.93
C ILE A 87 4.82 -8.59 -4.70
N ASN A 88 4.51 -9.82 -4.28
CA ASN A 88 3.45 -10.08 -3.32
C ASN A 88 4.00 -10.43 -1.93
N PHE A 89 3.56 -9.68 -0.92
CA PHE A 89 3.79 -9.91 0.50
C PHE A 89 2.43 -10.09 1.21
N LEU A 90 1.71 -11.14 0.79
CA LEU A 90 0.39 -11.53 1.31
C LEU A 90 0.47 -12.30 2.63
#